data_AF-A0AAU4KDJ4-F1
#
_entry.id   AF-A0AAU4KDJ4-F1
#
_cell.length_a   1.000
_cell.length_b   1.000
_cell.length_c   1.000
_cell.angle_alpha   90.00
_cell.angle_beta   90.00
_cell.angle_gamma   90.00
#
_symmetry.space_group_name_H-M   'P 1'
#
loop_
_entity.id
_entity.type
_entity.pdbx_description
1 polymer ?
#
loop_
_entity_poly.entity_id
_entity_poly.type
_entity_poly.pdbx_seq_one_letter_code
_entity_poly.pdbx_strand_id
1 'polypeptide(L)'
;MIVMQPVLEMNTPDGFDLWPVAETERFSFLPLNGELSPAEIGTALMRIATCNDVDPDDDGDLPPRPTEPLSGFLHGLLNLDNLYAAGGLRVTDNSTGITFSPGCCDGLEDWPDWHQVVDGSGIIGYGHDPDPSLAERLGDTIRLTVGTDRNDSPVIELSVTELRHLLASAERDLAEFLAAATDWIAEHLPDHSVPLTAALARVLALPTPGIPPTPLGTERT
;
A
#
# COMPACT_ATOMS: atom_id res chain seq x y z
N MET A 1 6.71 -22.40 -3.72
CA MET A 1 7.45 -21.21 -3.22
C MET A 1 6.42 -20.13 -3.01
N ILE A 2 6.27 -19.68 -1.77
CA ILE A 2 5.34 -18.61 -1.43
C ILE A 2 6.06 -17.28 -1.65
N VAL A 3 5.37 -16.33 -2.27
CA VAL A 3 5.84 -14.97 -2.50
C VAL A 3 4.81 -14.02 -1.91
N MET A 4 5.28 -12.99 -1.22
CA MET A 4 4.46 -11.90 -0.71
C MET A 4 4.96 -10.61 -1.34
N GLN A 5 4.06 -9.83 -1.93
CA GLN A 5 4.39 -8.56 -2.58
C GLN A 5 3.45 -7.48 -2.08
N PRO A 6 3.96 -6.29 -1.75
CA PRO A 6 3.11 -5.11 -1.66
C PRO A 6 2.61 -4.78 -3.06
N VAL A 7 1.32 -4.55 -3.18
CA VAL A 7 0.67 -4.26 -4.46
C VAL A 7 -0.23 -3.05 -4.34
N LEU A 8 -0.30 -2.26 -5.41
CA LEU A 8 -1.25 -1.18 -5.56
C LEU A 8 -2.30 -1.60 -6.60
N GLU A 9 -3.57 -1.40 -6.30
CA GLU A 9 -4.65 -1.65 -7.25
C GLU A 9 -4.70 -0.53 -8.29
N MET A 10 -4.61 -0.90 -9.56
CA MET A 10 -4.60 0.02 -10.69
C MET A 10 -6.00 0.36 -11.15
N ASN A 11 -6.28 1.66 -11.20
CA ASN A 11 -7.40 2.21 -11.93
C ASN A 11 -6.97 3.53 -12.54
N THR A 12 -6.55 3.51 -13.80
CA THR A 12 -6.10 4.71 -14.51
C THR A 12 -7.31 5.52 -14.94
N PRO A 13 -7.47 6.77 -14.46
CA PRO A 13 -8.50 7.66 -14.94
C PRO A 13 -8.32 7.91 -16.44
N ASP A 14 -9.43 7.93 -17.17
CA ASP A 14 -9.40 8.28 -18.58
C ASP A 14 -8.92 9.74 -18.73
N GLY A 15 -7.85 9.98 -19.51
CA GLY A 15 -7.39 11.33 -19.87
C GLY A 15 -6.37 11.99 -18.93
N PHE A 16 -5.68 11.23 -18.07
CA PHE A 16 -4.58 11.77 -17.25
C PHE A 16 -3.41 12.28 -18.12
N ASP A 17 -2.97 13.52 -17.91
CA ASP A 17 -1.93 14.18 -18.72
C ASP A 17 -0.89 14.99 -17.92
N LEU A 18 -0.90 14.91 -16.58
CA LEU A 18 0.05 15.66 -15.73
C LEU A 18 1.49 15.15 -15.85
N TRP A 19 1.68 13.84 -16.05
CA TRP A 19 2.98 13.21 -16.30
C TRP A 19 2.81 11.85 -17.02
N PRO A 20 3.90 11.27 -17.58
CA PRO A 20 3.82 9.97 -18.22
C PRO A 20 3.45 8.85 -17.25
N VAL A 21 2.48 8.02 -17.65
CA VAL A 21 2.03 6.83 -16.92
C VAL A 21 2.08 5.61 -17.85
N ALA A 22 2.40 4.45 -17.28
CA ALA A 22 2.30 3.17 -17.97
C ALA A 22 0.83 2.77 -18.19
N GLU A 23 0.57 2.03 -19.28
CA GLU A 23 -0.73 1.41 -19.51
C GLU A 23 -0.94 0.27 -18.52
N THR A 24 -2.10 0.25 -17.85
CA THR A 24 -2.46 -0.77 -16.88
C THR A 24 -3.88 -1.24 -17.09
N GLU A 25 -4.13 -2.54 -16.90
CA GLU A 25 -5.49 -3.07 -16.89
C GLU A 25 -6.24 -2.59 -15.63
N ARG A 26 -7.53 -2.24 -15.78
CA ARG A 26 -8.37 -1.82 -14.64
C ARG A 26 -8.50 -2.98 -13.65
N PHE A 27 -8.37 -2.67 -12.36
CA PHE A 27 -8.39 -3.61 -11.23
C PHE A 27 -7.26 -4.65 -11.26
N SER A 28 -6.21 -4.39 -12.04
CA SER A 28 -4.96 -5.15 -11.92
C SER A 28 -4.16 -4.67 -10.72
N PHE A 29 -3.16 -5.45 -10.30
CA PHE A 29 -2.29 -5.12 -9.18
C PHE A 29 -0.87 -4.88 -9.69
N LEU A 30 -0.34 -3.68 -9.47
CA LEU A 30 1.05 -3.32 -9.70
C LEU A 30 1.88 -3.67 -8.45
N PRO A 31 2.84 -4.62 -8.52
CA PRO A 31 3.77 -4.86 -7.43
C PRO A 31 4.68 -3.65 -7.21
N LEU A 32 4.82 -3.20 -5.96
CA LEU A 32 5.70 -2.10 -5.61
C LEU A 32 7.05 -2.63 -5.17
N ASN A 33 8.12 -2.26 -5.89
CA ASN A 33 9.50 -2.59 -5.54
C ASN A 33 10.46 -1.58 -6.19
N GLY A 34 11.77 -1.74 -5.96
CA GLY A 34 12.80 -0.88 -6.54
C GLY A 34 13.06 -1.06 -8.04
N GLU A 35 12.44 -2.02 -8.71
CA GLU A 35 12.67 -2.32 -10.13
C GLU A 35 11.65 -1.66 -11.07
N LEU A 36 10.69 -0.90 -10.52
CA LEU A 36 9.68 -0.19 -11.29
C LEU A 36 10.33 0.81 -12.26
N SER A 37 9.86 0.82 -13.50
CA SER A 37 10.26 1.81 -14.50
C SER A 37 9.75 3.21 -14.14
N PRO A 38 10.34 4.28 -14.70
CA PRO A 38 9.86 5.65 -14.45
C PRO A 38 8.37 5.85 -14.77
N ALA A 39 7.84 5.18 -15.80
CA ALA A 39 6.43 5.28 -16.15
C ALA A 39 5.54 4.57 -15.12
N GLU A 40 5.98 3.43 -14.57
CA GLU A 40 5.24 2.71 -13.54
C GLU A 40 5.28 3.43 -12.18
N ILE A 41 6.40 4.09 -11.84
CA ILE A 41 6.48 4.98 -10.67
C ILE A 41 5.48 6.13 -10.83
N GLY A 42 5.45 6.77 -12.01
CA GLY A 42 4.46 7.79 -12.34
C GLY A 42 3.02 7.28 -12.21
N THR A 43 2.74 6.05 -12.68
CA THR A 43 1.43 5.41 -12.52
C THR A 43 1.08 5.18 -11.04
N ALA A 44 2.00 4.67 -10.23
CA ALA A 44 1.78 4.42 -8.82
C ALA A 44 1.45 5.72 -8.06
N LEU A 45 2.23 6.78 -8.31
CA LEU A 45 1.99 8.09 -7.71
C LEU A 45 0.65 8.69 -8.13
N MET A 46 0.30 8.58 -9.42
CA MET A 46 -0.99 9.03 -9.94
C MET A 46 -2.14 8.29 -9.25
N ARG A 47 -2.01 6.97 -9.08
CA ARG A 47 -3.04 6.16 -8.42
C ARG A 47 -3.19 6.51 -6.93
N ILE A 48 -2.09 6.64 -6.20
CA ILE A 48 -2.10 7.08 -4.79
C ILE A 48 -2.73 8.46 -4.65
N ALA A 49 -2.34 9.43 -5.48
CA ALA A 49 -2.92 10.76 -5.45
C ALA A 49 -4.43 10.74 -5.73
N THR A 50 -4.87 9.96 -6.73
CA THR A 50 -6.29 9.80 -7.07
C THR A 50 -7.09 9.19 -5.92
N CYS A 51 -6.53 8.20 -5.21
CA CYS A 51 -7.18 7.61 -4.03
C CYS A 51 -7.43 8.63 -2.91
N ASN A 52 -6.67 9.72 -2.88
CA ASN A 52 -6.74 10.76 -1.87
C ASN A 52 -7.35 12.07 -2.42
N ASP A 53 -7.81 12.10 -3.67
CA ASP A 53 -8.46 13.27 -4.28
C ASP A 53 -9.92 13.38 -3.82
N VAL A 54 -10.11 13.70 -2.53
CA VAL A 54 -11.43 13.89 -1.90
C VAL A 54 -11.89 15.35 -1.99
N ASP A 55 -13.20 15.56 -2.11
CA ASP A 55 -13.78 16.90 -2.12
C ASP A 55 -13.57 17.56 -0.73
N PRO A 56 -13.09 18.82 -0.63
CA PRO A 56 -12.94 19.50 0.65
C PRO A 56 -14.22 19.54 1.50
N ASP A 57 -15.40 19.45 0.87
CA ASP A 57 -16.68 19.42 1.58
C ASP A 57 -16.96 18.08 2.28
N ASP A 58 -16.27 17.00 1.91
CA ASP A 58 -16.38 15.67 2.56
C ASP A 58 -15.58 15.60 3.87
N ASP A 59 -14.51 16.41 4.00
CA ASP A 59 -13.64 16.44 5.17
C ASP A 59 -13.37 17.90 5.58
N GLY A 60 -14.24 18.42 6.48
CA GLY A 60 -14.43 19.85 6.77
C GLY A 60 -13.24 20.61 7.36
N ASP A 61 -12.08 19.97 7.48
CA ASP A 61 -10.82 20.54 7.94
C ASP A 61 -9.80 20.76 6.80
N LEU A 62 -10.12 20.38 5.55
CA LEU A 62 -9.23 20.57 4.40
C LEU A 62 -9.16 22.04 3.95
N PRO A 63 -7.95 22.54 3.58
CA PRO A 63 -7.83 23.84 2.96
C PRO A 63 -8.56 23.91 1.60
N PRO A 64 -8.86 25.11 1.09
CA PRO A 64 -9.50 25.25 -0.22
C PRO A 64 -8.65 24.64 -1.34
N ARG A 65 -9.27 23.83 -2.19
CA ARG A 65 -8.61 23.18 -3.33
C ARG A 65 -8.02 24.23 -4.30
N PRO A 66 -6.72 24.15 -4.64
CA PRO A 66 -6.11 25.00 -5.66
C PRO A 66 -6.75 24.80 -7.04
N THR A 67 -6.77 25.86 -7.85
CA THR A 67 -7.26 25.81 -9.24
C THR A 67 -6.19 25.38 -10.25
N GLU A 68 -4.92 25.40 -9.86
CA GLU A 68 -3.82 24.91 -10.69
C GLU A 68 -3.90 23.38 -10.77
N PRO A 69 -3.92 22.76 -11.97
CA PRO A 69 -4.20 21.33 -12.15
C PRO A 69 -3.35 20.39 -11.29
N LEU A 70 -2.03 20.57 -11.26
CA LEU A 70 -1.11 19.69 -10.51
C LEU A 70 -1.34 19.83 -9.00
N SER A 71 -1.39 21.06 -8.51
CA SER A 71 -1.61 21.38 -7.09
C SER A 71 -2.99 20.95 -6.61
N GLY A 72 -4.00 21.06 -7.48
CA GLY A 72 -5.35 20.58 -7.22
C GLY A 72 -5.39 19.06 -7.13
N PHE A 73 -4.70 18.35 -8.03
CA PHE A 73 -4.62 16.89 -8.04
C PHE A 73 -3.86 16.33 -6.82
N LEU A 74 -2.77 16.99 -6.40
CA LEU A 74 -1.99 16.60 -5.23
C LEU A 74 -2.61 17.07 -3.90
N HIS A 75 -3.70 17.84 -3.94
CA HIS A 75 -4.22 18.55 -2.77
C HIS A 75 -4.51 17.63 -1.58
N GLY A 76 -5.29 16.56 -1.78
CA GLY A 76 -5.65 15.66 -0.68
C GLY A 76 -4.44 14.86 -0.18
N LEU A 77 -3.61 14.34 -1.09
CA LEU A 77 -2.37 13.64 -0.72
C LEU A 77 -1.43 14.49 0.16
N LEU A 78 -1.41 15.81 -0.04
CA LEU A 78 -0.54 16.72 0.72
C LEU A 78 -1.14 17.21 2.04
N ASN A 79 -2.47 17.21 2.18
CA ASN A 79 -3.15 17.85 3.32
C ASN A 79 -3.93 16.89 4.22
N LEU A 80 -4.24 15.67 3.77
CA LEU A 80 -4.86 14.66 4.61
C LEU A 80 -3.85 14.04 5.57
N ASP A 81 -4.30 13.86 6.82
CA ASP A 81 -3.53 13.14 7.84
C ASP A 81 -3.56 11.63 7.61
N ASN A 82 -4.74 11.10 7.26
CA ASN A 82 -4.96 9.69 6.98
C ASN A 82 -4.97 9.49 5.45
N LEU A 83 -3.90 8.91 4.93
CA LEU A 83 -3.75 8.63 3.51
C LEU A 83 -4.17 7.20 3.20
N TYR A 84 -4.84 7.03 2.07
CA TYR A 84 -5.33 5.75 1.58
C TYR A 84 -4.63 5.36 0.28
N ALA A 85 -4.22 4.10 0.14
CA ALA A 85 -3.73 3.55 -1.11
C ALA A 85 -4.35 2.17 -1.36
N ALA A 86 -5.35 2.12 -2.24
CA ALA A 86 -6.04 0.87 -2.59
C ALA A 86 -5.05 -0.24 -2.98
N GLY A 87 -5.02 -1.34 -2.24
CA GLY A 87 -3.98 -2.35 -2.39
C GLY A 87 -3.69 -3.09 -1.10
N GLY A 88 -2.45 -3.53 -0.92
CA GLY A 88 -2.03 -4.26 0.28
C GLY A 88 -1.00 -5.35 -0.01
N LEU A 89 -0.96 -6.39 0.82
CA LEU A 89 -0.05 -7.52 0.64
C LEU A 89 -0.75 -8.65 -0.11
N ARG A 90 -0.24 -8.97 -1.30
CA ARG A 90 -0.65 -10.13 -2.08
C ARG A 90 0.29 -11.29 -1.80
N VAL A 91 -0.27 -12.44 -1.42
CA VAL A 91 0.48 -13.69 -1.19
C VAL A 91 0.13 -14.71 -2.26
N THR A 92 1.13 -15.25 -2.94
CA THR A 92 0.96 -16.28 -3.98
C THR A 92 1.75 -17.52 -3.61
N ASP A 93 1.08 -18.67 -3.51
CA ASP A 93 1.77 -19.96 -3.45
C ASP A 93 1.95 -20.53 -4.87
N ASN A 94 3.14 -20.39 -5.42
CA ASN A 94 3.45 -20.86 -6.77
C ASN A 94 3.37 -22.39 -6.94
N SER A 95 3.35 -23.16 -5.85
CA SER A 95 3.22 -24.63 -5.95
C SER A 95 1.77 -25.08 -6.12
N THR A 96 0.82 -24.34 -5.56
CA THR A 96 -0.62 -24.63 -5.66
C THR A 96 -1.35 -23.72 -6.65
N GLY A 97 -0.74 -22.59 -7.01
CA GLY A 97 -1.35 -21.55 -7.84
C GLY A 97 -2.39 -20.70 -7.08
N ILE A 98 -2.47 -20.83 -5.76
CA ILE A 98 -3.41 -20.08 -4.93
C ILE A 98 -2.85 -18.67 -4.71
N THR A 99 -3.73 -17.67 -4.83
CA THR A 99 -3.42 -16.28 -4.53
C THR A 99 -4.37 -15.74 -3.48
N PHE A 100 -3.81 -15.19 -2.42
CA PHE A 100 -4.48 -14.38 -1.41
C PHE A 100 -4.22 -12.92 -1.75
N SER A 101 -5.26 -12.21 -2.21
CA SER A 101 -5.15 -10.84 -2.72
C SER A 101 -5.89 -9.85 -1.82
N PRO A 102 -5.50 -8.56 -1.87
CA PRO A 102 -6.32 -7.50 -1.29
C PRO A 102 -7.70 -7.45 -1.94
N GLY A 103 -8.72 -7.22 -1.12
CA GLY A 103 -10.07 -6.83 -1.50
C GLY A 103 -10.22 -5.32 -1.64
N CYS A 104 -11.42 -4.87 -2.02
CA CYS A 104 -11.66 -3.47 -2.39
C CYS A 104 -11.68 -2.45 -1.22
N CYS A 105 -11.68 -2.91 0.04
CA CYS A 105 -11.49 -2.01 1.19
C CYS A 105 -10.09 -2.12 1.82
N ASP A 106 -9.20 -2.97 1.28
CA ASP A 106 -7.86 -3.06 1.83
C ASP A 106 -7.01 -1.88 1.36
N GLY A 107 -6.26 -1.33 2.32
CA GLY A 107 -5.27 -0.30 2.11
C GLY A 107 -3.86 -0.88 2.14
N LEU A 108 -2.97 -0.32 1.33
CA LEU A 108 -1.55 -0.61 1.41
C LEU A 108 -0.95 -0.08 2.72
N GLU A 109 -1.46 1.02 3.24
CA GLU A 109 -1.06 1.62 4.52
C GLU A 109 -1.26 0.68 5.72
N ASP A 110 -2.15 -0.32 5.60
CA ASP A 110 -2.45 -1.30 6.64
C ASP A 110 -1.49 -2.50 6.63
N TRP A 111 -0.50 -2.54 5.74
CA TRP A 111 0.47 -3.64 5.71
C TRP A 111 1.15 -3.93 7.08
N PRO A 112 1.44 -2.94 7.96
CA PRO A 112 2.01 -3.22 9.27
C PRO A 112 1.10 -4.06 10.17
N ASP A 113 -0.23 -4.06 9.95
CA ASP A 113 -1.17 -4.86 10.73
C ASP A 113 -0.96 -6.36 10.55
N TRP A 114 -0.28 -6.80 9.48
CA TRP A 114 0.12 -8.19 9.33
C TRP A 114 1.05 -8.68 10.44
N HIS A 115 1.75 -7.79 11.14
CA HIS A 115 2.49 -8.15 12.35
C HIS A 115 1.58 -8.63 13.48
N GLN A 116 0.29 -8.24 13.51
CA GLN A 116 -0.67 -8.72 14.51
C GLN A 116 -0.94 -10.23 14.37
N VAL A 117 -0.84 -10.79 13.16
CA VAL A 117 -0.97 -12.24 12.93
C VAL A 117 0.16 -13.00 13.62
N VAL A 118 1.35 -12.42 13.65
CA VAL A 118 2.56 -13.07 14.16
C VAL A 118 2.78 -12.79 15.65
N ASP A 119 2.71 -11.52 16.03
CA ASP A 119 3.13 -11.00 17.34
C ASP A 119 1.97 -10.48 18.20
N GLY A 120 0.74 -10.43 17.65
CA GLY A 120 -0.42 -9.83 18.29
C GLY A 120 -1.61 -10.77 18.46
N SER A 121 -2.78 -10.36 17.97
CA SER A 121 -4.06 -11.07 18.08
C SER A 121 -4.03 -12.49 17.48
N GLY A 122 -3.12 -12.75 16.55
CA GLY A 122 -3.08 -13.99 15.77
C GLY A 122 -4.13 -14.05 14.66
N ILE A 123 -4.84 -12.95 14.36
CA ILE A 123 -5.90 -12.92 13.35
C ILE A 123 -6.04 -11.54 12.73
N ILE A 124 -6.15 -11.47 11.40
CA ILE A 124 -6.57 -10.27 10.66
C ILE A 124 -7.59 -10.66 9.59
N GLY A 125 -8.66 -9.87 9.47
CA GLY A 125 -9.54 -9.93 8.31
C GLY A 125 -8.88 -9.23 7.13
N TYR A 126 -9.23 -9.66 5.93
CA TYR A 126 -8.69 -9.09 4.69
C TYR A 126 -9.82 -8.99 3.67
N GLY A 127 -10.12 -7.77 3.22
CA GLY A 127 -11.31 -7.46 2.44
C GLY A 127 -12.60 -7.44 3.28
N HIS A 128 -13.75 -7.40 2.61
CA HIS A 128 -15.08 -7.38 3.24
C HIS A 128 -16.09 -8.21 2.44
N ASP A 129 -17.31 -8.30 2.96
CA ASP A 129 -18.44 -8.96 2.29
C ASP A 129 -18.61 -8.47 0.85
N PRO A 130 -18.78 -9.35 -0.14
CA PRO A 130 -19.26 -10.73 0.01
C PRO A 130 -18.17 -11.80 0.22
N ASP A 131 -16.90 -11.50 -0.05
CA ASP A 131 -15.82 -12.51 -0.11
C ASP A 131 -14.67 -12.18 0.86
N PRO A 132 -14.92 -12.06 2.19
CA PRO A 132 -13.87 -11.71 3.14
C PRO A 132 -12.85 -12.84 3.27
N SER A 133 -11.58 -12.51 3.18
CA SER A 133 -10.47 -13.43 3.38
C SER A 133 -9.92 -13.28 4.81
N LEU A 134 -9.20 -14.30 5.27
CA LEU A 134 -8.74 -14.37 6.66
C LEU A 134 -7.32 -14.90 6.75
N ALA A 135 -6.47 -14.18 7.50
CA ALA A 135 -5.19 -14.69 7.94
C ALA A 135 -5.26 -15.00 9.45
N GLU A 136 -4.97 -16.25 9.82
CA GLU A 136 -5.03 -16.70 11.21
C GLU A 136 -3.79 -17.51 11.59
N ARG A 137 -3.39 -17.41 12.86
CA ARG A 137 -2.30 -18.17 13.46
C ARG A 137 -2.84 -19.36 14.24
N LEU A 138 -2.45 -20.55 13.80
CA LEU A 138 -2.76 -21.84 14.41
C LEU A 138 -1.46 -22.46 14.96
N GLY A 139 -1.08 -22.06 16.17
CA GLY A 139 0.20 -22.46 16.77
C GLY A 139 1.39 -21.85 16.04
N ASP A 140 2.21 -22.69 15.40
CA ASP A 140 3.36 -22.27 14.59
C ASP A 140 3.06 -22.19 13.09
N THR A 141 1.81 -22.44 12.71
CA THR A 141 1.32 -22.37 11.33
C THR A 141 0.47 -21.11 11.17
N ILE A 142 0.68 -20.40 10.06
CA ILE A 142 -0.20 -19.37 9.55
C ILE A 142 -1.06 -20.00 8.47
N ARG A 143 -2.36 -19.70 8.52
CA ARG A 143 -3.33 -20.10 7.53
C ARG A 143 -3.92 -18.86 6.87
N LEU A 144 -3.83 -18.76 5.55
CA LEU A 144 -4.44 -17.73 4.73
C LEU A 144 -5.60 -18.35 3.95
N THR A 145 -6.84 -18.03 4.32
CA THR A 145 -8.06 -18.57 3.71
C THR A 145 -8.68 -17.55 2.77
N VAL A 146 -8.84 -17.93 1.49
CA VAL A 146 -9.39 -17.05 0.43
C VAL A 146 -10.91 -17.19 0.34
N GLY A 147 -11.63 -16.12 0.69
CA GLY A 147 -13.10 -16.09 0.73
C GLY A 147 -13.66 -17.09 1.74
N THR A 148 -13.89 -16.66 2.98
CA THR A 148 -14.26 -17.50 4.13
C THR A 148 -15.71 -17.97 4.16
N ASP A 149 -16.51 -17.55 3.19
CA ASP A 149 -17.94 -17.82 3.07
C ASP A 149 -18.25 -19.21 2.45
N ARG A 150 -17.25 -19.88 1.86
CA ARG A 150 -17.39 -21.19 1.19
C ARG A 150 -16.81 -22.34 2.03
N ASN A 151 -17.34 -23.55 1.83
CA ASN A 151 -16.86 -24.75 2.52
C ASN A 151 -15.54 -25.32 1.96
N ASP A 152 -15.17 -24.95 0.74
CA ASP A 152 -14.00 -25.43 -0.02
C ASP A 152 -13.02 -24.30 -0.34
N SER A 153 -13.01 -23.26 0.49
CA SER A 153 -12.15 -22.09 0.32
C SER A 153 -10.67 -22.48 0.17
N PRO A 154 -9.98 -21.96 -0.86
CA PRO A 154 -8.55 -22.18 -1.04
C PRO A 154 -7.77 -21.67 0.19
N VAL A 155 -6.72 -22.41 0.54
CA VAL A 155 -5.89 -22.09 1.70
C VAL A 155 -4.41 -22.13 1.32
N ILE A 156 -3.66 -21.13 1.77
CA ILE A 156 -2.19 -21.15 1.82
C ILE A 156 -1.78 -21.38 3.27
N GLU A 157 -0.92 -22.38 3.51
CA GLU A 157 -0.33 -22.63 4.83
C GLU A 157 1.17 -22.36 4.77
N LEU A 158 1.68 -21.65 5.77
CA LEU A 158 3.09 -21.31 5.91
C LEU A 158 3.48 -21.25 7.38
N SER A 159 4.78 -21.38 7.68
CA SER A 159 5.23 -21.24 9.07
C SER A 159 5.22 -19.78 9.52
N VAL A 160 5.10 -19.54 10.83
CA VAL A 160 5.28 -18.20 11.41
C VAL A 160 6.63 -17.59 11.03
N THR A 161 7.68 -18.40 10.95
CA THR A 161 9.03 -17.96 10.56
C THR A 161 9.05 -17.50 9.10
N GLU A 162 8.42 -18.26 8.21
CA GLU A 162 8.30 -17.91 6.79
C GLU A 162 7.52 -16.62 6.60
N LEU A 163 6.38 -16.44 7.31
CA LEU A 163 5.64 -15.17 7.25
C LEU A 163 6.50 -13.97 7.69
N ARG A 164 7.29 -14.10 8.75
CA ARG A 164 8.22 -13.02 9.17
C ARG A 164 9.23 -12.66 8.07
N HIS A 165 9.77 -13.66 7.38
CA HIS A 165 10.71 -13.43 6.27
C HIS A 165 10.03 -12.75 5.07
N LEU A 166 8.79 -13.14 4.78
CA LEU A 166 7.98 -12.53 3.72
C LEU A 166 7.65 -11.07 4.05
N LEU A 167 7.21 -10.78 5.27
CA LEU A 167 6.94 -9.40 5.73
C LEU A 167 8.19 -8.52 5.65
N ALA A 168 9.32 -9.01 6.16
CA ALA A 168 10.58 -8.27 6.06
C ALA A 168 11.02 -8.05 4.60
N SER A 169 10.59 -8.89 3.66
CA SER A 169 10.88 -8.71 2.23
C SER A 169 9.94 -7.68 1.62
N ALA A 170 8.66 -7.72 1.93
CA ALA A 170 7.70 -6.72 1.50
C ALA A 170 8.05 -5.30 2.02
N GLU A 171 8.50 -5.19 3.28
CA GLU A 171 8.99 -3.91 3.82
C GLU A 171 10.19 -3.37 3.03
N ARG A 172 11.13 -4.24 2.64
CA ARG A 172 12.26 -3.85 1.79
C ARG A 172 11.80 -3.40 0.41
N ASP A 173 10.88 -4.13 -0.22
CA ASP A 173 10.33 -3.76 -1.52
C ASP A 173 9.66 -2.38 -1.47
N LEU A 174 8.89 -2.09 -0.40
CA LEU A 174 8.30 -0.77 -0.18
C LEU A 174 9.36 0.33 0.02
N ALA A 175 10.42 0.05 0.78
CA ALA A 175 11.49 1.02 1.02
C ALA A 175 12.30 1.31 -0.25
N GLU A 176 12.55 0.30 -1.07
CA GLU A 176 13.21 0.45 -2.37
C GLU A 176 12.33 1.20 -3.36
N PHE A 177 11.02 0.94 -3.38
CA PHE A 177 10.06 1.74 -4.14
C PHE A 177 10.05 3.21 -3.69
N LEU A 178 9.99 3.48 -2.39
CA LEU A 178 10.00 4.84 -1.85
C LEU A 178 11.27 5.60 -2.28
N ALA A 179 12.43 4.94 -2.26
CA ALA A 179 13.68 5.53 -2.73
C ALA A 179 13.61 5.88 -4.23
N ALA A 180 13.19 4.94 -5.08
CA ALA A 180 13.06 5.16 -6.52
C ALA A 180 12.03 6.27 -6.84
N ALA A 181 10.91 6.29 -6.11
CA ALA A 181 9.89 7.32 -6.25
C ALA A 181 10.38 8.70 -5.80
N THR A 182 11.20 8.77 -4.74
CA THR A 182 11.81 10.03 -4.29
C THR A 182 12.68 10.65 -5.37
N ASP A 183 13.52 9.83 -6.02
CA ASP A 183 14.38 10.28 -7.13
C ASP A 183 13.52 10.76 -8.31
N TRP A 184 12.49 9.99 -8.68
CA TRP A 184 11.56 10.35 -9.75
C TRP A 184 10.84 11.67 -9.46
N ILE A 185 10.34 11.85 -8.23
CA ILE A 185 9.64 13.05 -7.78
C ILE A 185 10.57 14.28 -7.85
N ALA A 186 11.83 14.14 -7.43
CA ALA A 186 12.80 15.24 -7.49
C ALA A 186 13.08 15.69 -8.94
N GLU A 187 13.07 14.76 -9.88
CA GLU A 187 13.27 15.04 -11.30
C GLU A 187 12.03 15.67 -11.97
N HIS A 188 10.84 15.13 -11.70
CA HIS A 188 9.62 15.48 -12.43
C HIS A 188 8.78 16.57 -11.75
N LEU A 189 8.83 16.64 -10.42
CA LEU A 189 8.01 17.52 -9.58
C LEU A 189 8.87 18.26 -8.53
N PRO A 190 9.93 18.99 -8.95
CA PRO A 190 10.94 19.52 -8.03
C PRO A 190 10.35 20.44 -6.94
N ASP A 191 9.36 21.26 -7.30
CA ASP A 191 8.69 22.20 -6.38
C ASP A 191 7.85 21.49 -5.30
N HIS A 192 7.48 20.22 -5.51
CA HIS A 192 6.70 19.41 -4.58
C HIS A 192 7.52 18.28 -3.95
N SER A 193 8.83 18.24 -4.19
CA SER A 193 9.65 17.06 -3.92
C SER A 193 9.64 16.62 -2.45
N VAL A 194 9.92 17.56 -1.55
CA VAL A 194 9.92 17.33 -0.10
C VAL A 194 8.54 16.92 0.44
N PRO A 195 7.46 17.72 0.23
CA PRO A 195 6.16 17.38 0.79
C PRO A 195 5.57 16.09 0.20
N LEU A 196 5.82 15.81 -1.08
CA LEU A 196 5.31 14.60 -1.74
C LEU A 196 6.05 13.33 -1.29
N THR A 197 7.36 13.42 -1.11
CA THR A 197 8.15 12.32 -0.53
C THR A 197 7.70 12.01 0.90
N ALA A 198 7.43 13.04 1.69
CA ALA A 198 6.91 12.85 3.05
C ALA A 198 5.51 12.22 3.06
N ALA A 199 4.62 12.64 2.16
CA ALA A 199 3.30 12.02 2.01
C ALA A 199 3.40 10.56 1.57
N LEU A 200 4.27 10.26 0.61
CA LEU A 200 4.49 8.89 0.14
C LEU A 200 5.07 7.99 1.26
N ALA A 201 6.00 8.48 2.06
CA ALA A 201 6.49 7.74 3.22
C ALA A 201 5.36 7.42 4.22
N ARG A 202 4.46 8.38 4.47
CA ARG A 202 3.30 8.18 5.37
C ARG A 202 2.34 7.12 4.85
N VAL A 203 1.93 7.18 3.58
CA VAL A 203 0.98 6.19 3.02
C VAL A 203 1.59 4.80 2.93
N LEU A 204 2.91 4.69 2.78
CA LEU A 204 3.60 3.40 2.81
C LEU A 204 3.91 2.92 4.24
N ALA A 205 3.49 3.66 5.27
CA ALA A 205 3.81 3.42 6.68
C ALA A 205 5.33 3.21 6.93
N LEU A 206 6.17 3.94 6.18
CA LEU A 206 7.63 3.88 6.28
C LEU A 206 8.21 5.15 6.93
N PRO A 207 9.38 5.05 7.58
CA PRO A 207 10.11 6.23 8.02
C PRO A 207 10.44 7.15 6.83
N THR A 208 10.28 8.45 7.02
CA THR A 208 10.67 9.42 5.98
C THR A 208 12.18 9.38 5.75
N PRO A 209 12.66 9.21 4.49
CA PRO A 209 14.08 9.20 4.20
C PRO A 209 14.79 10.47 4.70
N GLY A 210 15.88 10.30 5.44
CA GLY A 210 16.69 11.41 5.94
C GLY A 210 16.19 12.09 7.23
N ILE A 211 15.04 11.68 7.78
CA ILE A 211 14.58 12.11 9.11
C ILE A 211 14.83 10.96 10.09
N PRO A 212 15.68 11.13 11.12
CA PRO A 212 15.84 10.11 12.16
C PRO A 212 14.50 9.82 12.82
N PRO A 213 14.18 8.56 13.17
CA PRO A 213 12.97 8.26 13.91
C PRO A 213 12.95 9.09 15.19
N THR A 214 11.86 9.82 15.41
CA THR A 214 11.64 10.52 16.68
C THR A 214 11.64 9.45 17.77
N PRO A 215 12.54 9.51 18.77
CA PRO A 215 12.54 8.51 19.83
C PRO A 215 11.19 8.58 20.53
N LEU A 216 10.50 7.43 20.59
CA LEU A 216 9.32 7.24 21.42
C LEU A 216 9.65 7.75 22.82
N GLY A 217 9.00 8.86 23.18
CA GLY A 217 9.15 9.45 24.50
C GLY A 217 8.77 8.41 25.53
N THR A 218 9.74 7.91 26.28
CA THR A 218 9.48 7.27 27.57
C THR A 218 8.81 8.29 28.49
N GLU A 219 7.49 8.33 28.48
CA GLU A 219 6.74 8.92 29.57
C GLU A 219 6.83 7.96 30.76
N ARG A 220 7.80 8.26 31.64
CA ARG A 220 7.72 7.88 33.05
C ARG A 220 6.81 8.89 33.74
N THR A 221 5.67 8.47 34.26
CA THR A 221 5.36 8.39 35.70
C THR A 221 4.05 7.68 35.94
#